data_AF-A0A183U2S1-F1
#
_entry.id   AF-A0A183U2S1-F1
#
_cell.length_a   1.000
_cell.length_b   1.000
_cell.length_c   1.000
_cell.angle_alpha   90.00
_cell.angle_beta   90.00
_cell.angle_gamma   90.00
#
_symmetry.space_group_name_H-M   'P 1'
#
loop_
_entity.id
_entity.type
_entity.pdbx_description
1 polymer ?
#
loop_
_entity_poly.entity_id
_entity_poly.type
_entity_poly.pdbx_seq_one_letter_code
_entity_poly.pdbx_strand_id
1 'polypeptide(L)'
;MHQMRCMEALGRWNELNAFSKKAFSELAPNVEPERKQKMSIIAARGSWAVGDWETMDWYVQQINENSQDGSFLRAVLALRKEQYADALAYISKVRDMSDAELTAMASESYERAYGAMTLVQQLTELEEAIEYNMWPERRARIAVVWSRRLQGCRQNVEHWQRLLLVRSLVLSMKEMRPLWIKFSSLCRRQGKLTMSHRILTSLLGLGHNNENIKLHEVGSLPMDKPSLVLAICKQLWIEKHEILACNTLEALVMQLERDKTMVKMSPELSHLAAKCCLKLGEWYDVISSTRTSQQPLVAVGVPPSVNPVMMGVASLMIGTNHPLTPTPPVVSPPTHNQAVKFYSTATSYDPNWYKAWHRLASAYFNSAIYQPKTEASHSLIDAQCFYCSTMSIAKSRHLASYFKVLYMPIPSPVVQPVPAPVLTPLGTSVGFAPLSPVNGKTPVDMMLAPQMPISPSVGVAVTGQNTIFFAVQAVKCFVKAITLAEGSRLEDTLRFLTLWFKHGDHVEVFENIRESLKILPVEMWLEVRISLFFTMQP
;
A
#
# COMPACT_ATOMS: atom_id res chain seq x y z
N MET A 1 19.99 -33.75 -2.14
CA MET A 1 20.61 -32.41 -2.24
C MET A 1 19.69 -31.38 -2.91
N HIS A 2 19.33 -31.52 -4.21
CA HIS A 2 18.47 -30.53 -4.89
C HIS A 2 17.16 -30.26 -4.15
N GLN A 3 16.49 -31.32 -3.67
CA GLN A 3 15.28 -31.20 -2.85
C GLN A 3 15.51 -30.38 -1.56
N MET A 4 16.67 -30.54 -0.90
CA MET A 4 17.02 -29.74 0.29
C MET A 4 17.19 -28.26 -0.06
N ARG A 5 17.86 -27.96 -1.19
CA ARG A 5 17.99 -26.57 -1.69
C ARG A 5 16.64 -25.94 -1.99
N CYS A 6 15.72 -26.70 -2.60
CA CYS A 6 14.37 -26.22 -2.86
C CYS A 6 13.62 -25.92 -1.55
N MET A 7 13.70 -26.80 -0.55
CA MET A 7 13.07 -26.57 0.76
C MET A 7 13.65 -25.35 1.49
N GLU A 8 14.96 -25.12 1.41
CA GLU A 8 15.64 -23.93 1.93
C GLU A 8 15.15 -22.64 1.25
N ALA A 9 15.08 -22.63 -0.08
CA ALA A 9 14.59 -21.47 -0.86
C ALA A 9 13.09 -21.18 -0.65
N LEU A 10 12.33 -22.22 -0.30
CA LEU A 10 10.93 -22.14 0.12
C LEU A 10 10.76 -21.86 1.62
N GLY A 11 11.86 -21.77 2.39
CA GLY A 11 11.87 -21.54 3.84
C GLY A 11 11.14 -22.61 4.66
N ARG A 12 10.95 -23.82 4.14
CA ARG A 12 10.27 -24.95 4.83
C ARG A 12 11.22 -25.61 5.82
N TRP A 13 11.55 -24.90 6.89
CA TRP A 13 12.60 -25.30 7.83
C TRP A 13 12.31 -26.60 8.60
N ASN A 14 11.07 -26.84 9.02
CA ASN A 14 10.70 -28.07 9.73
C ASN A 14 10.83 -29.30 8.82
N GLU A 15 10.24 -29.24 7.63
CA GLU A 15 10.37 -30.29 6.60
C GLU A 15 11.84 -30.51 6.22
N LEU A 16 12.61 -29.42 6.06
CA LEU A 16 14.04 -29.50 5.75
C LEU A 16 14.82 -30.19 6.85
N ASN A 17 14.58 -29.86 8.13
CA ASN A 17 15.29 -30.47 9.25
C ASN A 17 14.96 -31.97 9.35
N ALA A 18 13.67 -32.34 9.27
CA ALA A 18 13.25 -33.74 9.28
C ALA A 18 13.84 -34.54 8.10
N PHE A 19 13.78 -33.97 6.90
CA PHE A 19 14.36 -34.57 5.70
C PHE A 19 15.89 -34.70 5.80
N SER A 20 16.57 -33.70 6.38
CA SER A 20 18.02 -33.72 6.56
C SER A 20 18.44 -34.85 7.51
N LYS A 21 17.74 -35.03 8.64
CA LYS A 21 18.00 -36.15 9.57
C LYS A 21 17.89 -37.50 8.86
N LYS A 22 16.81 -37.70 8.09
CA LYS A 22 16.61 -38.93 7.29
C LYS A 22 17.68 -39.12 6.22
N ALA A 23 18.02 -38.07 5.48
CA ALA A 23 19.02 -38.14 4.42
C ALA A 23 20.41 -38.49 4.96
N PHE A 24 20.76 -38.02 6.16
CA PHE A 24 22.04 -38.35 6.79
C PHE A 24 22.06 -39.71 7.47
N SER A 25 20.93 -40.25 7.95
CA SER A 25 20.88 -41.63 8.43
C SER A 25 20.98 -42.66 7.30
N GLU A 26 20.39 -42.36 6.14
CA GLU A 26 20.29 -43.32 5.02
C GLU A 26 21.42 -43.17 3.99
N LEU A 27 21.81 -41.95 3.63
CA LEU A 27 22.74 -41.70 2.51
C LEU A 27 24.14 -41.24 2.94
N ALA A 28 24.36 -40.80 4.18
CA ALA A 28 25.67 -40.27 4.58
C ALA A 28 26.88 -41.20 4.40
N PRO A 29 26.80 -42.55 4.54
CA PRO A 29 27.99 -43.38 4.42
C PRO A 29 28.51 -43.52 2.98
N ASN A 30 27.67 -43.33 1.96
CA ASN A 30 28.00 -43.61 0.55
C ASN A 30 28.12 -42.35 -0.33
N VAL A 31 28.10 -41.16 0.25
CA VAL A 31 28.11 -39.89 -0.48
C VAL A 31 29.51 -39.30 -0.53
N GLU A 32 29.89 -38.82 -1.72
CA GLU A 32 31.11 -38.05 -1.97
C GLU A 32 31.33 -36.93 -0.94
N PRO A 33 32.56 -36.71 -0.45
CA PRO A 33 32.84 -35.74 0.62
C PRO A 33 32.44 -34.30 0.26
N GLU A 34 32.63 -33.84 -0.97
CA GLU A 34 32.24 -32.48 -1.39
C GLU A 34 30.72 -32.29 -1.35
N ARG A 35 29.98 -33.29 -1.85
CA ARG A 35 28.51 -33.30 -1.81
C ARG A 35 28.00 -33.38 -0.38
N LYS A 36 28.65 -34.16 0.48
CA LYS A 36 28.36 -34.25 1.91
C LYS A 36 28.52 -32.89 2.59
N GLN A 37 29.61 -32.16 2.34
CA GLN A 37 29.81 -30.81 2.88
C GLN A 37 28.69 -29.85 2.48
N LYS A 38 28.33 -29.79 1.19
CA LYS A 38 27.23 -28.92 0.73
C LYS A 38 25.88 -29.31 1.34
N MET A 39 25.64 -30.61 1.57
CA MET A 39 24.45 -31.07 2.29
C MET A 39 24.48 -30.66 3.77
N SER A 40 25.63 -30.77 4.44
CA SER A 40 25.80 -30.37 5.83
C SER A 40 25.56 -28.88 6.04
N ILE A 41 26.00 -28.03 5.10
CA ILE A 41 25.76 -26.59 5.15
C ILE A 41 24.25 -26.28 5.11
N ILE A 42 23.50 -26.89 4.20
CA ILE A 42 22.04 -26.69 4.08
C ILE A 42 21.32 -27.22 5.32
N ALA A 43 21.73 -28.40 5.81
CA ALA A 43 21.16 -29.01 7.00
C ALA A 43 21.41 -28.16 8.25
N ALA A 44 22.64 -27.65 8.44
CA ALA A 44 22.98 -26.75 9.54
C ALA A 44 22.13 -25.47 9.53
N ARG A 45 21.91 -24.85 8.37
CA ARG A 45 21.00 -23.70 8.24
C ARG A 45 19.55 -24.05 8.55
N GLY A 46 19.09 -25.24 8.16
CA GLY A 46 17.77 -25.76 8.51
C GLY A 46 17.59 -25.93 10.02
N SER A 47 18.55 -26.59 10.68
CA SER A 47 18.58 -26.76 12.14
C SER A 47 18.62 -25.43 12.88
N TRP A 48 19.44 -24.48 12.40
CA TRP A 48 19.49 -23.12 12.94
C TRP A 48 18.12 -22.43 12.91
N ALA A 49 17.42 -22.47 11.78
CA ALA A 49 16.13 -21.81 11.63
C ALA A 49 15.00 -22.44 12.47
N VAL A 50 15.10 -23.74 12.79
CA VAL A 50 14.18 -24.43 13.71
C VAL A 50 14.54 -24.17 15.18
N GLY A 51 15.80 -23.82 15.47
CA GLY A 51 16.33 -23.69 16.83
C GLY A 51 16.86 -25.00 17.42
N ASP A 52 17.13 -26.00 16.58
CA ASP A 52 17.72 -27.30 16.96
C ASP A 52 19.25 -27.19 16.92
N TRP A 53 19.82 -26.62 18.00
CA TRP A 53 21.24 -26.27 18.06
C TRP A 53 22.18 -27.48 18.17
N GLU A 54 21.73 -28.57 18.77
CA GLU A 54 22.53 -29.79 18.93
C GLU A 54 22.83 -30.43 17.57
N THR A 55 21.79 -30.55 16.74
CA THR A 55 21.96 -31.08 15.38
C THR A 55 22.74 -30.12 14.49
N MET A 56 22.57 -28.81 14.68
CA MET A 56 23.39 -27.81 13.99
C MET A 56 24.88 -27.98 14.30
N ASP A 57 25.26 -28.14 15.57
CA ASP A 57 26.66 -28.35 15.98
C ASP A 57 27.25 -29.59 15.31
N TRP A 58 26.51 -30.71 15.31
CA TRP A 58 26.90 -31.93 14.61
C TRP A 58 27.14 -31.72 13.11
N TYR A 59 26.24 -31.02 12.41
CA TYR A 59 26.41 -30.72 10.99
C TYR A 59 27.63 -29.82 10.74
N VAL A 60 27.88 -28.84 11.60
CA VAL A 60 29.00 -27.89 11.46
C VAL A 60 30.35 -28.58 11.62
N GLN A 61 30.46 -29.57 12.51
CA GLN A 61 31.66 -30.39 12.64
C GLN A 61 32.02 -31.16 11.36
N GLN A 62 31.03 -31.50 10.52
CA GLN A 62 31.26 -32.16 9.23
C GLN A 62 31.69 -31.21 8.10
N ILE A 63 31.63 -29.89 8.32
CA ILE A 63 31.99 -28.87 7.33
C ILE A 63 33.44 -28.45 7.55
N ASN A 64 34.21 -28.33 6.47
CA ASN A 64 35.57 -27.80 6.51
C ASN A 64 35.58 -26.41 7.16
N GLU A 65 36.41 -26.24 8.18
CA GLU A 65 36.58 -24.96 8.89
C GLU A 65 37.12 -23.86 7.97
N ASN A 66 37.95 -24.22 6.98
CA ASN A 66 38.56 -23.28 6.05
C ASN A 66 37.63 -22.89 4.89
N SER A 67 36.36 -23.30 4.92
CA SER A 67 35.33 -22.80 4.02
C SER A 67 34.64 -21.56 4.62
N GLN A 68 34.22 -20.62 3.78
CA GLN A 68 33.44 -19.44 4.18
C GLN A 68 32.21 -19.82 5.01
N ASP A 69 31.36 -20.72 4.50
CA ASP A 69 30.16 -21.20 5.21
C ASP A 69 30.54 -21.90 6.54
N GLY A 70 31.64 -22.65 6.57
CA GLY A 70 32.10 -23.39 7.73
C GLY A 70 32.57 -22.49 8.88
N SER A 71 33.34 -21.45 8.56
CA SER A 71 33.75 -20.42 9.52
C SER A 71 32.55 -19.57 9.97
N PHE A 72 31.67 -19.18 9.04
CA PHE A 72 30.47 -18.40 9.36
C PHE A 72 29.54 -19.13 10.34
N LEU A 73 29.22 -20.40 10.10
CA LEU A 73 28.34 -21.17 10.99
C LEU A 73 28.98 -21.43 12.37
N ARG A 74 30.31 -21.57 12.44
CA ARG A 74 31.04 -21.63 13.71
C ARG A 74 30.97 -20.31 14.48
N ALA A 75 31.05 -19.18 13.79
CA ALA A 75 30.85 -17.87 14.43
C ALA A 75 29.44 -17.75 15.06
N VAL A 76 28.40 -18.25 14.37
CA VAL A 76 27.03 -18.28 14.90
C VAL A 76 26.92 -19.16 16.15
N LEU A 77 27.53 -20.35 16.14
CA LEU A 77 27.56 -21.24 17.31
C LEU A 77 28.36 -20.63 18.48
N ALA A 78 29.51 -20.00 18.20
CA ALA A 78 30.33 -19.33 19.21
C ALA A 78 29.58 -18.16 19.86
N LEU A 79 28.86 -17.35 19.06
CA LEU A 79 27.99 -16.29 19.59
C LEU A 79 26.92 -16.86 20.54
N ARG A 80 26.31 -18.00 20.19
CA ARG A 80 25.29 -18.65 21.03
C ARG A 80 25.87 -19.22 22.32
N LYS A 81 27.11 -19.73 22.28
CA LYS A 81 27.87 -20.24 23.45
C LYS A 81 28.51 -19.12 24.28
N GLU A 82 28.25 -17.85 23.94
CA GLU A 82 28.83 -16.66 24.58
C GLU A 82 30.37 -16.58 24.48
N GLN A 83 30.96 -17.29 23.51
CA GLN A 83 32.38 -17.27 23.20
C GLN A 83 32.67 -16.16 22.18
N TYR A 84 32.61 -14.91 22.64
CA TYR A 84 32.69 -13.74 21.76
C TYR A 84 34.05 -13.58 21.06
N ALA A 85 35.15 -13.96 21.72
CA ALA A 85 36.49 -13.88 21.11
C ALA A 85 36.62 -14.82 19.91
N ASP A 86 36.18 -16.07 20.06
CA ASP A 86 36.19 -17.07 18.97
C ASP A 86 35.24 -16.64 17.85
N ALA A 87 34.06 -16.10 18.19
CA ALA A 87 33.13 -15.58 17.20
C ALA A 87 33.75 -14.47 16.33
N LEU A 88 34.44 -13.50 16.96
CA LEU A 88 35.14 -12.42 16.25
C LEU A 88 36.29 -12.96 15.38
N ALA A 89 37.05 -13.94 15.86
CA ALA A 89 38.11 -14.58 15.08
C ALA A 89 37.56 -15.24 13.81
N TYR A 90 36.45 -16.00 13.91
CA TYR A 90 35.78 -16.58 12.75
C TYR A 90 35.18 -15.52 11.82
N ILE A 91 34.61 -14.44 12.34
CA ILE A 91 34.10 -13.32 11.52
C ILE A 91 35.22 -12.68 10.70
N SER A 92 36.37 -12.40 11.33
CA SER A 92 37.55 -11.88 10.64
C SER A 92 38.01 -12.84 9.54
N LYS A 93 38.11 -14.14 9.85
CA LYS A 93 38.48 -15.18 8.89
C LYS A 93 37.58 -15.19 7.65
N VAL A 94 36.26 -15.02 7.82
CA VAL A 94 35.32 -14.95 6.68
C VAL A 94 35.49 -13.66 5.87
N ARG A 95 35.82 -12.53 6.51
CA ARG A 95 36.12 -11.28 5.78
C ARG A 95 37.36 -11.42 4.92
N ASP A 96 38.44 -11.96 5.47
CA ASP A 96 39.70 -12.16 4.73
C ASP A 96 39.48 -13.04 3.49
N MET A 97 38.64 -14.08 3.60
CA MET A 97 38.24 -14.93 2.46
C MET A 97 37.33 -14.21 1.46
N SER A 98 36.54 -13.23 1.90
CA SER A 98 35.58 -12.49 1.05
C SER A 98 36.25 -11.35 0.28
N ASP A 99 37.40 -10.85 0.74
CA ASP A 99 38.07 -9.68 0.16
C ASP A 99 38.48 -9.88 -1.31
N ALA A 100 39.10 -11.02 -1.64
CA ALA A 100 39.51 -11.33 -3.01
C ALA A 100 38.31 -11.51 -3.95
N GLU A 101 37.26 -12.19 -3.49
CA GLU A 101 36.04 -12.43 -4.26
C GLU A 101 35.27 -11.13 -4.51
N LEU A 102 35.14 -10.29 -3.48
CA LEU A 102 34.44 -9.02 -3.58
C LEU A 102 35.19 -8.05 -4.48
N THR A 103 36.52 -7.97 -4.36
CA THR A 103 37.36 -7.11 -5.21
C THR A 103 37.23 -7.48 -6.68
N ALA A 104 37.28 -8.78 -7.00
CA ALA A 104 37.10 -9.25 -8.37
C ALA A 104 35.68 -8.95 -8.89
N MET A 105 34.62 -9.32 -8.17
CA MET A 105 33.25 -9.14 -8.65
C MET A 105 32.83 -7.66 -8.73
N ALA A 106 33.27 -6.83 -7.79
CA ALA A 106 32.92 -5.41 -7.75
C ALA A 106 33.51 -4.64 -8.95
N SER A 107 34.65 -5.08 -9.47
CA SER A 107 35.27 -4.50 -10.67
C SER A 107 34.43 -4.71 -11.93
N GLU A 108 33.64 -5.79 -11.98
CA GLU A 108 32.80 -6.09 -13.13
C GLU A 108 31.42 -5.44 -13.03
N SER A 109 30.72 -5.63 -11.91
CA SER A 109 29.43 -4.99 -11.66
C SER A 109 29.00 -5.13 -10.21
N TYR A 110 28.26 -4.13 -9.74
CA TYR A 110 27.58 -4.20 -8.45
C TYR A 110 26.59 -5.39 -8.37
N GLU A 111 25.90 -5.69 -9.47
CA GLU A 111 24.92 -6.80 -9.51
C GLU A 111 25.57 -8.16 -9.22
N ARG A 112 26.76 -8.43 -9.78
CA ARG A 112 27.51 -9.67 -9.52
C ARG A 112 28.06 -9.71 -8.10
N ALA A 113 28.54 -8.56 -7.59
CA ALA A 113 29.07 -8.44 -6.23
C ALA A 113 28.00 -8.50 -5.12
N TYR A 114 26.72 -8.33 -5.46
CA TYR A 114 25.64 -8.19 -4.48
C TYR A 114 25.48 -9.40 -3.54
N GLY A 115 25.76 -10.61 -4.05
CA GLY A 115 25.75 -11.84 -3.25
C GLY A 115 26.79 -11.80 -2.12
N ALA A 116 28.04 -11.47 -2.45
CA ALA A 116 29.12 -11.31 -1.47
C ALA A 116 28.88 -10.12 -0.53
N MET A 117 28.37 -9.00 -1.04
CA MET A 117 27.99 -7.85 -0.20
C MET A 117 26.94 -8.23 0.85
N THR A 118 26.02 -9.14 0.51
CA THR A 118 25.02 -9.64 1.46
C THR A 118 25.65 -10.52 2.55
N LEU A 119 26.73 -11.27 2.25
CA LEU A 119 27.49 -12.02 3.26
C LEU A 119 28.24 -11.07 4.19
N VAL A 120 28.94 -10.07 3.66
CA VAL A 120 29.61 -9.02 4.45
C VAL A 120 28.60 -8.30 5.37
N GLN A 121 27.38 -8.08 4.86
CA GLN A 121 26.30 -7.53 5.66
C GLN A 121 25.89 -8.44 6.82
N GLN A 122 25.83 -9.75 6.63
CA GLN A 122 25.55 -10.72 7.70
C GLN A 122 26.67 -10.74 8.75
N LEU A 123 27.94 -10.65 8.32
CA LEU A 123 29.08 -10.58 9.25
C LEU A 123 28.99 -9.34 10.14
N THR A 124 28.66 -8.19 9.54
CA THR A 124 28.46 -6.94 10.28
C THR A 124 27.29 -7.05 11.27
N GLU A 125 26.17 -7.67 10.87
CA GLU A 125 25.05 -7.90 11.79
C GLU A 125 25.38 -8.91 12.91
N LEU A 126 26.30 -9.85 12.67
CA LEU A 126 26.76 -10.80 13.67
C LEU A 126 27.66 -10.12 14.72
N GLU A 127 28.50 -9.17 14.32
CA GLU A 127 29.25 -8.33 15.27
C GLU A 127 28.33 -7.44 16.08
N GLU A 128 27.37 -6.78 15.44
CA GLU A 128 26.36 -5.98 16.13
C GLU A 128 25.52 -6.85 17.10
N ALA A 129 25.33 -8.14 16.80
CA ALA A 129 24.69 -9.09 17.71
C ALA A 129 25.56 -9.39 18.95
N ILE A 130 26.89 -9.47 18.79
CA ILE A 130 27.84 -9.54 19.93
C ILE A 130 27.70 -8.26 20.77
N GLU A 131 27.76 -7.09 20.14
CA GLU A 131 27.63 -5.80 20.83
C GLU A 131 26.30 -5.67 21.57
N TYR A 132 25.20 -6.16 20.98
CA TYR A 132 23.88 -6.13 21.60
C TYR A 132 23.83 -6.94 22.91
N ASN A 133 24.50 -8.09 22.92
CA ASN A 133 24.58 -8.95 24.11
C ASN A 133 25.46 -8.33 25.19
N MET A 134 26.60 -7.73 24.80
CA MET A 134 27.55 -7.13 25.74
C MET A 134 27.08 -5.79 26.32
N TRP A 135 26.41 -4.95 25.52
CA TRP A 135 26.15 -3.54 25.85
C TRP A 135 24.67 -3.16 25.72
N PRO A 136 23.90 -3.23 26.82
CA PRO A 136 22.47 -2.91 26.83
C PRO A 136 22.12 -1.51 26.28
N GLU A 137 22.98 -0.51 26.52
CA GLU A 137 22.80 0.87 26.06
C GLU A 137 22.79 0.99 24.53
N ARG A 138 23.45 0.08 23.81
CA ARG A 138 23.53 0.10 22.35
C ARG A 138 22.32 -0.56 21.67
N ARG A 139 21.50 -1.32 22.40
CA ARG A 139 20.38 -2.12 21.85
C ARG A 139 19.39 -1.30 21.03
N ALA A 140 18.97 -0.15 21.56
CA ALA A 140 18.02 0.74 20.87
C ALA A 140 18.59 1.27 19.54
N ARG A 141 19.88 1.67 19.54
CA ARG A 141 20.57 2.14 18.34
C ARG A 141 20.68 1.03 17.29
N ILE A 142 21.11 -0.16 17.71
CA ILE A 142 21.25 -1.33 16.83
C ILE A 142 19.91 -1.69 16.20
N ALA A 143 18.82 -1.72 16.97
CA ALA A 143 17.48 -2.00 16.45
C ALA A 143 17.03 -1.00 15.37
N VAL A 144 17.31 0.29 15.56
CA VAL A 144 17.01 1.33 14.56
C VAL A 144 17.87 1.15 13.30
N VAL A 145 19.17 0.89 13.46
CA VAL A 145 20.10 0.65 12.35
C VAL A 145 19.67 -0.56 11.54
N TRP A 146 19.39 -1.70 12.17
CA TRP A 146 18.90 -2.91 11.52
C TRP A 146 17.60 -2.68 10.74
N SER A 147 16.68 -1.87 11.30
CA SER A 147 15.42 -1.52 10.65
C SER A 147 15.62 -0.65 9.40
N ARG A 148 16.49 0.37 9.47
CA ARG A 148 16.80 1.24 8.32
C ARG A 148 17.57 0.49 7.25
N ARG A 149 18.54 -0.33 7.65
CA ARG A 149 19.39 -1.09 6.74
C ARG A 149 18.60 -2.10 5.91
N LEU A 150 17.68 -2.84 6.54
CA LEU A 150 16.82 -3.80 5.82
C LEU A 150 15.95 -3.11 4.76
N GLN A 151 15.53 -1.86 5.00
CA GLN A 151 14.74 -1.09 4.03
C GLN A 151 15.56 -0.63 2.82
N GLY A 152 16.86 -0.40 3.01
CA GLY A 152 17.81 -0.08 1.94
C GLY A 152 18.28 -1.31 1.15
N CYS A 153 18.15 -2.52 1.71
CA CYS A 153 18.51 -3.75 1.00
C CYS A 153 17.60 -4.00 -0.21
N ARG A 154 18.15 -4.64 -1.25
CA ARG A 154 17.39 -5.12 -2.39
C ARG A 154 16.24 -6.01 -1.89
N GLN A 155 15.10 -5.87 -2.56
CA GLN A 155 13.89 -6.64 -2.26
C GLN A 155 14.03 -8.08 -2.75
N ASN A 156 14.88 -8.87 -2.11
CA ASN A 156 15.10 -10.29 -2.38
C ASN A 156 14.73 -11.12 -1.13
N VAL A 157 13.88 -12.14 -1.30
CA VAL A 157 13.37 -12.95 -0.19
C VAL A 157 14.48 -13.75 0.51
N GLU A 158 15.42 -14.34 -0.23
CA GLU A 158 16.49 -15.16 0.36
C GLU A 158 17.44 -14.31 1.18
N HIS A 159 17.77 -13.11 0.70
CA HIS A 159 18.68 -12.21 1.41
C HIS A 159 18.03 -11.69 2.70
N TRP A 160 16.76 -11.28 2.62
CA TRP A 160 16.01 -10.85 3.81
C TRP A 160 15.84 -11.98 4.82
N GLN A 161 15.58 -13.21 4.36
CA GLN A 161 15.49 -14.39 5.21
C GLN A 161 16.80 -14.65 5.97
N ARG A 162 17.96 -14.55 5.30
CA ARG A 162 19.27 -14.73 5.96
C ARG A 162 19.56 -13.63 6.99
N LEU A 163 19.28 -12.37 6.67
CA LEU A 163 19.48 -11.26 7.62
C LEU A 163 18.55 -11.39 8.85
N LEU A 164 17.27 -11.69 8.63
CA LEU A 164 16.32 -11.89 9.72
C LEU A 164 16.70 -13.09 10.62
N LEU A 165 17.31 -14.12 10.04
CA LEU A 165 17.81 -15.27 10.79
C LEU A 165 18.99 -14.89 11.70
N VAL A 166 19.94 -14.07 11.22
CA VAL A 166 21.02 -13.50 12.08
C VAL A 166 20.41 -12.68 13.23
N ARG A 167 19.46 -11.80 12.94
CA ARG A 167 18.82 -10.95 13.96
C ARG A 167 18.03 -11.75 14.99
N SER A 168 17.50 -12.91 14.60
CA SER A 168 16.76 -13.81 15.50
C SER A 168 17.62 -14.47 16.58
N LEU A 169 18.96 -14.38 16.49
CA LEU A 169 19.88 -14.83 17.54
C LEU A 169 19.72 -14.04 18.84
N VAL A 170 19.26 -12.79 18.72
CA VAL A 170 19.28 -11.82 19.81
C VAL A 170 17.93 -11.16 20.02
N LEU A 171 17.14 -11.01 18.96
CA LEU A 171 15.79 -10.43 19.04
C LEU A 171 14.72 -11.51 18.97
N SER A 172 13.68 -11.34 19.77
CA SER A 172 12.47 -12.16 19.69
C SER A 172 11.61 -11.77 18.48
N MET A 173 10.77 -12.70 18.02
CA MET A 173 9.80 -12.42 16.96
C MET A 173 8.83 -11.28 17.34
N LYS A 174 8.54 -11.10 18.64
CA LYS A 174 7.67 -10.04 19.16
C LYS A 174 8.29 -8.65 18.99
N GLU A 175 9.60 -8.52 19.19
CA GLU A 175 10.34 -7.26 19.00
C GLU A 175 10.52 -6.94 17.52
N MET A 176 10.72 -7.96 16.69
CA MET A 176 10.90 -7.81 15.23
C MET A 176 9.58 -7.73 14.44
N ARG A 177 8.42 -7.62 15.08
CA ARG A 177 7.09 -7.63 14.42
C ARG A 177 7.00 -6.74 13.16
N PRO A 178 7.43 -5.46 13.18
CA PRO A 178 7.35 -4.61 11.98
C PRO A 178 8.20 -5.12 10.81
N LEU A 179 9.35 -5.74 11.10
CA LEU A 179 10.25 -6.30 10.08
C LEU A 179 9.63 -7.53 9.43
N TRP A 180 9.07 -8.44 10.24
CA TRP A 180 8.40 -9.65 9.74
C TRP A 180 7.13 -9.34 8.95
N ILE A 181 6.37 -8.30 9.33
CA ILE A 181 5.21 -7.82 8.53
C ILE A 181 5.66 -7.27 7.17
N LYS A 182 6.77 -6.53 7.11
CA LYS A 182 7.34 -6.08 5.83
C LYS A 182 7.83 -7.26 4.99
N PHE A 183 8.48 -8.23 5.62
CA PHE A 183 8.96 -9.44 4.95
C PHE A 183 7.81 -10.29 4.39
N SER A 184 6.70 -10.49 5.14
CA SER A 184 5.51 -11.18 4.62
C SER A 184 4.91 -10.43 3.42
N SER A 185 4.91 -9.10 3.45
CA SER A 185 4.51 -8.28 2.30
C SER A 185 5.41 -8.46 1.09
N LEU A 186 6.72 -8.61 1.28
CA LEU A 186 7.67 -8.90 0.20
C LEU A 186 7.39 -10.28 -0.40
N CYS A 187 7.20 -11.29 0.44
CA CYS A 187 6.85 -12.66 0.01
C CYS A 187 5.57 -12.68 -0.84
N ARG A 188 4.53 -11.94 -0.43
CA ARG A 188 3.29 -11.81 -1.24
C ARG A 188 3.55 -11.20 -2.61
N ARG A 189 4.31 -10.11 -2.68
CA ARG A 189 4.57 -9.41 -3.95
C ARG A 189 5.39 -10.27 -4.93
N GLN A 190 6.22 -11.17 -4.42
CA GLN A 190 6.98 -12.13 -5.23
C GLN A 190 6.21 -13.44 -5.50
N GLY A 191 4.95 -13.56 -5.08
CA GLY A 191 4.14 -14.77 -5.28
C GLY A 191 4.44 -15.93 -4.33
N LYS A 192 5.35 -15.77 -3.34
CA LYS A 192 5.65 -16.78 -2.31
C LYS A 192 4.60 -16.76 -1.19
N LEU A 193 3.35 -17.10 -1.52
CA LEU A 193 2.19 -16.98 -0.62
C LEU A 193 2.28 -17.87 0.62
N THR A 194 2.73 -19.12 0.46
CA THR A 194 2.91 -20.07 1.57
C THR A 194 3.89 -19.55 2.62
N MET A 195 4.95 -18.86 2.18
CA MET A 195 5.91 -18.24 3.09
C MET A 195 5.30 -17.09 3.88
N SER A 196 4.55 -16.21 3.20
CA SER A 196 3.80 -15.13 3.85
C SER A 196 2.83 -15.67 4.91
N HIS A 197 2.06 -16.71 4.56
CA HIS A 197 1.12 -17.38 5.48
C HIS A 197 1.82 -17.84 6.77
N ARG A 198 2.92 -18.58 6.64
CA ARG A 198 3.66 -19.13 7.79
C ARG A 198 4.22 -18.04 8.69
N ILE A 199 4.77 -16.96 8.11
CA ILE A 199 5.26 -15.82 8.89
C ILE A 199 4.12 -15.19 9.69
N LEU A 200 2.95 -14.99 9.09
CA LEU A 200 1.79 -14.41 9.76
C LEU A 200 1.24 -15.32 10.87
N THR A 201 1.13 -16.63 10.62
CA THR A 201 0.74 -17.62 11.62
C THR A 201 1.71 -17.66 12.80
N SER A 202 3.01 -17.53 12.53
CA SER A 202 4.03 -17.45 13.57
C SER A 202 3.92 -16.17 14.40
N LEU A 203 3.64 -15.03 13.76
CA LEU A 203 3.39 -13.75 14.44
C LEU A 203 2.13 -13.74 15.32
N LEU A 204 1.14 -14.59 15.02
CA LEU A 204 -0.05 -14.82 15.85
C LEU A 204 0.23 -15.72 17.06
N GLY A 205 1.42 -16.33 17.17
CA GLY A 205 1.75 -17.27 18.24
C GLY A 205 1.16 -18.66 18.05
N LEU A 206 0.61 -18.97 16.87
CA LEU A 206 0.04 -20.27 16.52
C LEU A 206 1.12 -21.25 15.99
N GLY A 207 2.37 -20.82 15.97
CA GLY A 207 3.41 -21.32 15.06
C GLY A 207 4.37 -22.38 15.60
N HIS A 208 3.89 -23.42 16.28
CA HIS A 208 4.73 -24.62 16.49
C HIS A 208 4.09 -25.96 16.10
N ASN A 209 2.75 -26.11 16.13
CA ASN A 209 2.16 -27.46 16.04
C ASN A 209 1.32 -27.75 14.81
N ASN A 210 0.91 -26.76 14.00
CA ASN A 210 0.06 -27.04 12.84
C ASN A 210 0.37 -26.09 11.66
N GLU A 211 1.22 -26.55 10.74
CA GLU A 211 1.56 -25.84 9.49
C GLU A 211 0.35 -25.64 8.56
N ASN A 212 -0.79 -26.27 8.88
CA ASN A 212 -2.05 -26.22 8.14
C ASN A 212 -3.17 -25.42 8.83
N ILE A 213 -2.90 -24.65 9.91
CA ILE A 213 -3.95 -23.75 10.43
C ILE A 213 -4.30 -22.75 9.34
N LYS A 214 -5.54 -22.84 8.88
CA LYS A 214 -6.06 -21.92 7.89
C LYS A 214 -6.39 -20.62 8.60
N LEU A 215 -5.91 -19.49 8.09
CA LEU A 215 -6.08 -18.18 8.72
C LEU A 215 -7.57 -17.81 8.90
N HIS A 216 -8.47 -18.39 8.10
CA HIS A 216 -9.92 -18.17 8.21
C HIS A 216 -10.59 -18.90 9.39
N GLU A 217 -9.93 -19.88 10.02
CA GLU A 217 -10.45 -20.65 11.16
C GLU A 217 -10.05 -20.01 12.51
N VAL A 218 -9.24 -18.94 12.49
CA VAL A 218 -8.80 -18.23 13.70
C VAL A 218 -9.95 -17.35 14.23
N GLY A 219 -10.62 -17.81 15.29
CA GLY A 219 -11.84 -17.19 15.82
C GLY A 219 -11.71 -15.78 16.42
N SER A 220 -10.51 -15.35 16.84
CA SER A 220 -10.29 -13.96 17.25
C SER A 220 -8.89 -13.47 16.85
N LEU A 221 -8.85 -12.41 16.03
CA LEU A 221 -7.61 -11.74 15.66
C LEU A 221 -7.22 -10.70 16.73
N PRO A 222 -5.92 -10.51 17.00
CA PRO A 222 -5.46 -9.52 17.96
C PRO A 222 -5.65 -8.11 17.41
N MET A 223 -6.82 -7.51 17.68
CA MET A 223 -7.15 -6.16 17.22
C MET A 223 -6.28 -5.05 17.84
N ASP A 224 -5.63 -5.35 18.97
CA ASP A 224 -4.58 -4.52 19.60
C ASP A 224 -3.37 -4.27 18.66
N LYS A 225 -3.23 -5.05 17.58
CA LYS A 225 -2.10 -4.96 16.64
C LYS A 225 -2.60 -4.68 15.22
N PRO A 226 -3.03 -3.45 14.92
CA PRO A 226 -3.70 -3.11 13.65
C PRO A 226 -2.84 -3.40 12.42
N SER A 227 -1.51 -3.20 12.49
CA SER A 227 -0.59 -3.48 11.39
C SER A 227 -0.52 -4.96 11.01
N LEU A 228 -0.65 -5.85 12.00
CA LEU A 228 -0.65 -7.30 11.79
C LEU A 228 -1.99 -7.75 11.21
N VAL A 229 -3.10 -7.25 11.76
CA VAL A 229 -4.46 -7.53 11.25
C VAL A 229 -4.58 -7.12 9.79
N LEU A 230 -4.13 -5.91 9.43
CA LEU A 230 -4.11 -5.47 8.03
C LEU A 230 -3.29 -6.40 7.12
N ALA A 231 -2.15 -6.92 7.61
CA ALA A 231 -1.32 -7.84 6.86
C ALA A 231 -2.00 -9.21 6.67
N ILE A 232 -2.77 -9.68 7.66
CA ILE A 232 -3.55 -10.91 7.60
C ILE A 232 -4.73 -10.76 6.64
N CYS A 233 -5.48 -9.65 6.73
CA CYS A 233 -6.59 -9.38 5.81
C CYS A 233 -6.12 -9.38 4.35
N LYS A 234 -4.95 -8.80 4.06
CA LYS A 234 -4.34 -8.83 2.72
C LYS A 234 -3.95 -10.24 2.26
N GLN A 235 -3.55 -11.11 3.18
CA GLN A 235 -3.26 -12.52 2.85
C GLN A 235 -4.56 -13.27 2.53
N LEU A 236 -5.57 -13.13 3.38
CA LEU A 236 -6.90 -13.75 3.21
C LEU A 236 -7.57 -13.34 1.90
N TRP A 237 -7.41 -12.08 1.50
CA TRP A 237 -7.88 -11.59 0.20
C TRP A 237 -7.26 -12.37 -0.97
N ILE A 238 -5.94 -12.61 -0.93
CA ILE A 238 -5.25 -13.37 -1.98
C ILE A 238 -5.66 -14.85 -1.96
N GLU A 239 -5.95 -15.39 -0.77
CA GLU A 239 -6.47 -16.75 -0.58
C GLU A 239 -7.95 -16.93 -0.98
N LYS A 240 -8.57 -15.89 -1.57
CA LYS A 240 -9.97 -15.86 -2.04
C LYS A 240 -11.03 -15.89 -0.93
N HIS A 241 -10.65 -15.58 0.31
CA HIS A 241 -11.59 -15.38 1.41
C HIS A 241 -11.98 -13.90 1.54
N GLU A 242 -12.53 -13.33 0.46
CA GLU A 242 -12.77 -11.88 0.31
C GLU A 242 -13.74 -11.33 1.36
N ILE A 243 -14.87 -12.01 1.60
CA ILE A 243 -15.89 -11.56 2.55
C ILE A 243 -15.33 -11.53 3.97
N LEU A 244 -14.59 -12.56 4.38
CA LEU A 244 -14.00 -12.64 5.71
C LEU A 244 -12.89 -11.58 5.87
N ALA A 245 -12.09 -11.34 4.82
CA ALA A 245 -11.09 -10.27 4.81
C ALA A 245 -11.72 -8.88 4.96
N CYS A 246 -12.85 -8.60 4.28
CA CYS A 246 -13.58 -7.34 4.42
C CYS A 246 -14.17 -7.20 5.83
N ASN A 247 -14.90 -8.20 6.32
CA ASN A 247 -15.55 -8.14 7.64
C ASN A 247 -14.53 -7.93 8.78
N THR A 248 -13.39 -8.61 8.71
CA THR A 248 -12.31 -8.46 9.71
C THR A 248 -11.66 -7.08 9.64
N LEU A 249 -11.47 -6.53 8.43
CA LEU A 249 -10.90 -5.21 8.25
C LEU A 249 -11.88 -4.09 8.64
N GLU A 250 -13.18 -4.28 8.43
CA GLU A 250 -14.23 -3.37 8.94
C GLU A 250 -14.28 -3.35 10.45
N ALA A 251 -14.23 -4.52 11.10
CA ALA A 251 -14.16 -4.62 12.55
C ALA A 251 -12.95 -3.86 13.11
N LEU A 252 -11.79 -3.93 12.42
CA LEU A 252 -10.60 -3.16 12.77
C LEU A 252 -10.82 -1.65 12.62
N VAL A 253 -11.41 -1.19 11.51
CA VAL A 253 -11.71 0.23 11.29
C VAL A 253 -12.71 0.75 12.34
N MET A 254 -13.73 -0.04 12.70
CA MET A 254 -14.67 0.31 13.76
C MET A 254 -14.01 0.43 15.14
N GLN A 255 -12.96 -0.34 15.41
CA GLN A 255 -12.17 -0.18 16.63
C GLN A 255 -11.30 1.08 16.57
N LEU A 256 -10.63 1.33 15.46
CA LEU A 256 -9.82 2.54 15.28
C LEU A 256 -10.67 3.83 15.34
N GLU A 257 -11.92 3.78 14.88
CA GLU A 257 -12.87 4.90 14.98
C GLU A 257 -13.37 5.10 16.42
N ARG A 258 -13.52 4.03 17.22
CA ARG A 258 -13.80 4.16 18.66
C ARG A 258 -12.64 4.85 19.39
N ASP A 259 -11.41 4.52 18.99
CA ASP A 259 -10.18 5.08 19.58
C ASP A 259 -9.67 6.34 18.84
N LYS A 260 -10.56 7.09 18.19
CA LYS A 260 -10.23 8.21 17.28
C LYS A 260 -9.33 9.28 17.91
N THR A 261 -9.46 9.53 19.21
CA THR A 261 -8.63 10.51 19.94
C THR A 261 -7.16 10.08 19.96
N MET A 262 -6.89 8.80 20.23
CA MET A 262 -5.54 8.24 20.23
C MET A 262 -4.97 8.17 18.80
N VAL A 263 -5.81 7.80 17.83
CA VAL A 263 -5.41 7.72 16.42
C VAL A 263 -4.97 9.10 15.89
N LYS A 264 -5.67 10.18 16.24
CA LYS A 264 -5.28 11.54 15.84
C LYS A 264 -3.97 12.02 16.47
N MET A 265 -3.61 11.54 17.66
CA MET A 265 -2.36 11.91 18.33
C MET A 265 -1.13 11.21 17.74
N SER A 266 -1.32 10.04 17.12
CA SER A 266 -0.23 9.27 16.50
C SER A 266 -0.29 9.34 14.98
N PRO A 267 0.65 10.00 14.29
CA PRO A 267 0.64 10.09 12.83
C PRO A 267 0.77 8.72 12.16
N GLU A 268 1.49 7.78 12.79
CA GLU A 268 1.64 6.41 12.29
C GLU A 268 0.33 5.63 12.30
N LEU A 269 -0.45 5.76 13.38
CA LEU A 269 -1.76 5.11 13.50
C LEU A 269 -2.80 5.76 12.60
N SER A 270 -2.78 7.10 12.47
CA SER A 270 -3.65 7.82 11.55
C SER A 270 -3.42 7.39 10.10
N HIS A 271 -2.16 7.32 9.69
CA HIS A 271 -1.78 6.81 8.37
C HIS A 271 -2.16 5.34 8.17
N LEU A 272 -2.08 4.51 9.22
CA LEU A 272 -2.52 3.11 9.17
C LEU A 272 -4.04 2.97 9.03
N ALA A 273 -4.82 3.78 9.75
CA ALA A 273 -6.27 3.85 9.63
C ALA A 273 -6.69 4.26 8.22
N ALA A 274 -6.02 5.29 7.65
CA ALA A 274 -6.21 5.69 6.27
C ALA A 274 -5.92 4.55 5.29
N LYS A 275 -4.84 3.78 5.49
CA LYS A 275 -4.52 2.59 4.68
C LYS A 275 -5.59 1.50 4.76
N CYS A 276 -6.17 1.27 5.93
CA CYS A 276 -7.24 0.30 6.12
C CYS A 276 -8.49 0.73 5.34
N CYS A 277 -8.91 1.99 5.48
CA CYS A 277 -10.05 2.56 4.78
C CYS A 277 -9.85 2.54 3.25
N LEU A 278 -8.66 2.93 2.76
CA LEU A 278 -8.35 2.88 1.34
C LEU A 278 -8.45 1.46 0.79
N LYS A 279 -7.94 0.46 1.54
CA LYS A 279 -7.99 -0.93 1.11
C LYS A 279 -9.40 -1.51 1.14
N LEU A 280 -10.21 -1.17 2.13
CA LEU A 280 -11.63 -1.53 2.15
C LEU A 280 -12.35 -0.98 0.92
N GLY A 281 -12.16 0.31 0.60
CA GLY A 281 -12.76 0.91 -0.60
C GLY A 281 -12.37 0.19 -1.88
N GLU A 282 -11.06 -0.10 -2.07
CA GLU A 282 -10.57 -0.82 -3.25
C GLU A 282 -11.15 -2.24 -3.36
N TRP A 283 -11.33 -2.93 -2.23
CA TRP A 283 -11.92 -4.27 -2.19
C TRP A 283 -13.42 -4.26 -2.48
N TYR A 284 -14.14 -3.28 -1.95
CA TYR A 284 -15.56 -3.10 -2.26
C TYR A 284 -15.80 -2.77 -3.73
N ASP A 285 -14.94 -1.96 -4.35
CA ASP A 285 -14.98 -1.69 -5.79
C ASP A 285 -14.85 -3.00 -6.59
N VAL A 286 -13.87 -3.85 -6.26
CA VAL A 286 -13.64 -5.13 -6.95
C VAL A 286 -14.81 -6.11 -6.77
N ILE A 287 -15.37 -6.20 -5.55
CA ILE A 287 -16.54 -7.06 -5.28
C ILE A 287 -17.75 -6.56 -6.07
N SER A 288 -17.95 -5.24 -6.10
CA SER A 288 -19.06 -4.63 -6.84
C SER A 288 -18.96 -4.88 -8.35
N SER A 289 -17.77 -4.70 -8.94
CA SER A 289 -17.54 -4.92 -10.38
C SER A 289 -17.72 -6.38 -10.78
N THR A 290 -17.26 -7.32 -9.94
CA THR A 290 -17.37 -8.76 -10.21
C THR A 290 -18.82 -9.21 -10.22
N ARG A 291 -19.66 -8.64 -9.34
CA ARG A 291 -21.09 -8.96 -9.26
C ARG A 291 -21.89 -8.39 -10.44
N THR A 292 -21.54 -7.19 -10.93
CA THR A 292 -22.18 -6.59 -12.11
C THR A 292 -21.94 -7.41 -13.38
N SER A 293 -20.78 -8.07 -13.51
CA SER A 293 -20.49 -8.95 -14.66
C SER A 293 -21.14 -10.34 -14.61
N GLN A 294 -21.71 -10.74 -13.47
CA GLN A 294 -22.29 -12.08 -13.27
C GLN A 294 -23.83 -12.12 -13.26
N GLN A 295 -24.54 -11.02 -13.54
CA GLN A 295 -25.99 -11.11 -13.73
C GLN A 295 -26.30 -11.88 -15.03
N PRO A 296 -26.95 -13.06 -14.98
CA PRO A 296 -27.58 -13.63 -16.15
C PRO A 296 -28.69 -12.67 -16.57
N LEU A 297 -28.82 -12.42 -17.87
CA LEU A 297 -30.02 -11.81 -18.46
C LEU A 297 -31.23 -12.69 -18.10
N VAL A 298 -31.89 -12.40 -16.98
CA VAL A 298 -33.19 -12.98 -16.67
C VAL A 298 -34.15 -12.32 -17.64
N ALA A 299 -34.51 -13.07 -18.68
CA ALA A 299 -35.55 -12.70 -19.62
C ALA A 299 -36.80 -12.26 -18.86
N VAL A 300 -37.26 -11.04 -19.15
CA VAL A 300 -38.56 -10.52 -18.71
C VAL A 300 -39.63 -11.40 -19.34
N GLY A 301 -40.05 -12.43 -18.60
CA GLY A 301 -41.20 -13.25 -18.93
C GLY A 301 -42.47 -12.47 -18.65
N VAL A 302 -43.21 -12.19 -19.73
CA VAL A 302 -44.60 -11.73 -19.74
C VAL A 302 -45.44 -12.51 -18.69
N PRO A 303 -46.26 -11.84 -17.86
CA PRO A 303 -47.11 -12.56 -16.93
C PRO A 303 -48.29 -13.18 -17.69
N PRO A 304 -48.60 -14.49 -17.55
CA PRO A 304 -49.88 -14.99 -17.98
C PRO A 304 -50.93 -14.70 -16.89
N SER A 305 -52.04 -14.15 -17.34
CA SER A 305 -53.28 -13.94 -16.59
C SER A 305 -53.88 -15.27 -16.08
N VAL A 306 -54.21 -15.37 -14.80
CA VAL A 306 -55.37 -16.18 -14.35
C VAL A 306 -55.96 -15.64 -13.03
N ASN A 307 -57.29 -15.65 -12.97
CA ASN A 307 -58.19 -15.08 -11.96
C ASN A 307 -58.13 -15.72 -10.55
N PRO A 308 -58.77 -15.08 -9.54
CA PRO A 308 -58.67 -15.45 -8.12
C PRO A 308 -59.89 -16.25 -7.63
N VAL A 309 -59.74 -17.47 -7.11
CA VAL A 309 -60.73 -18.09 -6.18
C VAL A 309 -60.07 -19.17 -5.29
N MET A 310 -60.47 -19.15 -4.01
CA MET A 310 -60.63 -20.25 -3.05
C MET A 310 -59.62 -20.48 -1.92
N MET A 311 -60.19 -20.38 -0.70
CA MET A 311 -59.65 -20.74 0.61
C MET A 311 -59.22 -22.21 0.72
N GLY A 312 -58.24 -22.43 1.61
CA GLY A 312 -58.37 -23.38 2.72
C GLY A 312 -57.92 -24.82 2.45
N VAL A 313 -56.79 -25.23 3.05
CA VAL A 313 -56.74 -26.22 4.13
C VAL A 313 -55.33 -26.29 4.72
N ALA A 314 -55.29 -26.42 6.04
CA ALA A 314 -54.10 -26.57 6.86
C ALA A 314 -53.39 -27.91 6.63
N SER A 315 -52.09 -27.95 6.92
CA SER A 315 -51.43 -29.17 7.41
C SER A 315 -50.40 -28.80 8.48
N LEU A 316 -50.66 -29.34 9.66
CA LEU A 316 -49.94 -29.15 10.91
C LEU A 316 -48.62 -29.94 10.96
N MET A 317 -47.60 -29.28 11.50
CA MET A 317 -46.64 -29.72 12.53
C MET A 317 -46.07 -31.15 12.50
N ILE A 318 -44.75 -31.23 12.30
CA ILE A 318 -43.87 -32.07 13.15
C ILE A 318 -42.71 -31.19 13.61
N GLY A 319 -42.64 -30.95 14.92
CA GLY A 319 -41.55 -30.24 15.58
C GLY A 319 -40.37 -31.16 15.88
N THR A 320 -39.17 -30.63 15.70
CA THR A 320 -38.01 -31.02 16.50
C THR A 320 -37.23 -29.74 16.86
N ASN A 321 -37.02 -29.56 18.16
CA ASN A 321 -36.34 -28.42 18.77
C ASN A 321 -34.85 -28.41 18.37
N HIS A 322 -34.39 -27.32 17.74
CA HIS A 322 -32.99 -26.94 17.73
C HIS A 322 -32.85 -25.50 18.27
N PRO A 323 -31.86 -25.21 19.13
CA PRO A 323 -31.71 -23.91 19.78
C PRO A 323 -31.39 -22.83 18.74
N LEU A 324 -32.08 -21.70 18.89
CA LEU A 324 -31.90 -20.45 18.15
C LEU A 324 -30.43 -20.02 18.19
N THR A 325 -29.69 -20.30 17.13
CA THR A 325 -28.43 -19.62 16.84
C THR A 325 -28.77 -18.26 16.22
N PRO A 326 -28.23 -17.14 16.73
CA PRO A 326 -28.49 -15.84 16.13
C PRO A 326 -27.87 -15.82 14.74
N THR A 327 -28.72 -15.62 13.73
CA THR A 327 -28.31 -15.36 12.36
C THR A 327 -27.35 -14.16 12.35
N PRO A 328 -26.21 -14.22 11.64
CA PRO A 328 -25.36 -13.03 11.50
C PRO A 328 -26.15 -11.96 10.74
N PRO A 329 -25.89 -10.66 11.01
CA PRO A 329 -26.62 -9.59 10.37
C PRO A 329 -26.35 -9.65 8.86
N VAL A 330 -27.41 -9.83 8.08
CA VAL A 330 -27.38 -9.68 6.62
C VAL A 330 -27.11 -8.21 6.33
N VAL A 331 -25.85 -7.88 6.10
CA VAL A 331 -25.41 -6.54 5.70
C VAL A 331 -25.99 -6.25 4.31
N SER A 332 -26.59 -5.07 4.17
CA SER A 332 -27.14 -4.52 2.92
C SER A 332 -26.12 -4.59 1.78
N PRO A 333 -26.53 -4.76 0.51
CA PRO A 333 -25.60 -4.97 -0.60
C PRO A 333 -24.62 -3.80 -0.74
N PRO A 334 -23.33 -4.07 -1.03
CA PRO A 334 -22.35 -3.02 -1.22
C PRO A 334 -22.69 -2.25 -2.48
N THR A 335 -23.11 -1.00 -2.27
CA THR A 335 -23.35 -0.04 -3.35
C THR A 335 -22.05 0.73 -3.59
N HIS A 336 -21.81 1.17 -4.83
CA HIS A 336 -20.69 2.08 -5.20
C HIS A 336 -20.53 3.25 -4.22
N ASN A 337 -21.63 3.71 -3.61
CA ASN A 337 -21.65 4.74 -2.57
C ASN A 337 -20.89 4.37 -1.27
N GLN A 338 -20.70 3.09 -0.96
CA GLN A 338 -19.95 2.65 0.21
C GLN A 338 -18.43 2.81 0.02
N ALA A 339 -17.89 2.49 -1.17
CA ALA A 339 -16.47 2.66 -1.45
C ALA A 339 -16.04 4.13 -1.37
N VAL A 340 -16.85 5.04 -1.92
CA VAL A 340 -16.63 6.50 -1.83
C VAL A 340 -16.60 6.98 -0.38
N LYS A 341 -17.48 6.45 0.50
CA LYS A 341 -17.45 6.77 1.93
C LYS A 341 -16.13 6.36 2.58
N PHE A 342 -15.64 5.16 2.31
CA PHE A 342 -14.35 4.71 2.84
C PHE A 342 -13.18 5.53 2.32
N TYR A 343 -13.20 5.95 1.05
CA TYR A 343 -12.18 6.86 0.50
C TYR A 343 -12.21 8.23 1.16
N SER A 344 -13.41 8.80 1.41
CA SER A 344 -13.55 10.06 2.14
C SER A 344 -13.09 9.95 3.60
N THR A 345 -13.35 8.81 4.25
CA THR A 345 -12.83 8.57 5.60
C THR A 345 -11.31 8.46 5.57
N ALA A 346 -10.72 7.83 4.55
CA ALA A 346 -9.27 7.71 4.40
C ALA A 346 -8.57 9.07 4.29
N THR A 347 -9.13 10.02 3.52
CA THR A 347 -8.58 11.38 3.39
C THR A 347 -8.74 12.21 4.67
N SER A 348 -9.75 11.89 5.50
CA SER A 348 -9.92 12.53 6.81
C SER A 348 -8.89 12.10 7.85
N TYR A 349 -8.41 10.84 7.75
CA TYR A 349 -7.36 10.30 8.61
C TYR A 349 -5.96 10.78 8.18
N ASP A 350 -5.68 10.85 6.89
CA ASP A 350 -4.41 11.35 6.38
C ASP A 350 -4.60 12.36 5.23
N PRO A 351 -4.65 13.66 5.55
CA PRO A 351 -4.84 14.71 4.56
C PRO A 351 -3.67 14.92 3.61
N ASN A 352 -2.45 14.48 3.96
CA ASN A 352 -1.25 14.69 3.15
C ASN A 352 -0.94 13.49 2.25
N TRP A 353 -1.77 12.44 2.28
CA TRP A 353 -1.52 11.23 1.52
C TRP A 353 -2.12 11.27 0.12
N TYR A 354 -1.24 11.49 -0.88
CA TYR A 354 -1.57 11.51 -2.30
C TYR A 354 -2.52 10.38 -2.74
N LYS A 355 -2.21 9.12 -2.38
CA LYS A 355 -2.94 7.95 -2.89
C LYS A 355 -4.41 7.94 -2.46
N ALA A 356 -4.73 8.44 -1.27
CA ALA A 356 -6.11 8.53 -0.82
C ALA A 356 -6.90 9.56 -1.65
N TRP A 357 -6.33 10.75 -1.86
CA TRP A 357 -6.94 11.79 -2.67
C TRP A 357 -7.11 11.37 -4.13
N HIS A 358 -6.08 10.76 -4.72
CA HIS A 358 -6.13 10.25 -6.09
C HIS A 358 -7.24 9.20 -6.27
N ARG A 359 -7.37 8.26 -5.33
CA ARG A 359 -8.43 7.23 -5.38
C ARG A 359 -9.82 7.82 -5.21
N LEU A 360 -9.99 8.74 -4.25
CA LEU A 360 -11.25 9.44 -4.05
C LEU A 360 -11.64 10.25 -5.30
N ALA A 361 -10.70 10.99 -5.88
CA ALA A 361 -10.89 11.76 -7.11
C ALA A 361 -11.29 10.85 -8.27
N SER A 362 -10.62 9.71 -8.42
CA SER A 362 -10.93 8.71 -9.44
C SER A 362 -12.32 8.11 -9.28
N ALA A 363 -12.76 7.85 -8.04
CA ALA A 363 -14.11 7.34 -7.79
C ALA A 363 -15.18 8.36 -8.19
N TYR A 364 -15.01 9.64 -7.82
CA TYR A 364 -15.91 10.71 -8.24
C TYR A 364 -15.87 10.97 -9.76
N PHE A 365 -14.68 10.91 -10.36
CA PHE A 365 -14.50 11.01 -11.81
C PHE A 365 -15.27 9.91 -12.54
N ASN A 366 -15.14 8.66 -12.09
CA ASN A 366 -15.84 7.54 -12.69
C ASN A 366 -17.36 7.71 -12.56
N SER A 367 -17.86 8.19 -11.42
CA SER A 367 -19.29 8.50 -11.25
C SER A 367 -19.79 9.67 -12.11
N ALA A 368 -18.92 10.64 -12.43
CA ALA A 368 -19.26 11.76 -13.29
C ALA A 368 -19.28 11.36 -14.78
N ILE A 369 -18.36 10.48 -15.20
CA ILE A 369 -18.20 10.06 -16.61
C ILE A 369 -19.08 8.86 -16.99
N TYR A 370 -19.17 7.86 -16.11
CA TYR A 370 -19.86 6.59 -16.37
C TYR A 370 -21.16 6.51 -15.56
N GLN A 371 -22.16 7.28 -15.98
CA GLN A 371 -23.55 6.97 -15.62
C GLN A 371 -24.10 5.96 -16.64
N PRO A 372 -24.78 4.88 -16.20
CA PRO A 372 -25.55 4.07 -17.13
C PRO A 372 -26.60 4.97 -17.77
N LYS A 373 -26.50 5.15 -19.09
CA LYS A 373 -27.59 5.74 -19.88
C LYS A 373 -28.82 4.89 -19.61
N THR A 374 -29.76 5.42 -18.83
CA THR A 374 -31.09 4.84 -18.74
C THR A 374 -31.65 4.81 -20.17
N GLU A 375 -32.11 3.65 -20.58
CA GLU A 375 -32.49 3.27 -21.95
C GLU A 375 -33.18 4.38 -22.76
N ALA A 376 -32.48 4.89 -23.78
CA ALA A 376 -33.06 5.43 -25.01
C ALA A 376 -31.95 5.73 -26.04
N SER A 377 -31.34 4.69 -26.61
CA SER A 377 -30.84 4.64 -27.99
C SER A 377 -29.91 3.43 -28.15
N HIS A 378 -30.47 2.28 -28.53
CA HIS A 378 -29.69 1.24 -29.16
C HIS A 378 -29.19 1.77 -30.51
N SER A 379 -27.88 1.95 -30.65
CA SER A 379 -27.19 1.61 -31.89
C SER A 379 -25.68 1.46 -31.63
N LEU A 380 -25.26 0.22 -31.88
CA LEU A 380 -23.94 -0.24 -32.27
C LEU A 380 -22.78 -0.07 -31.28
N ILE A 381 -22.52 -1.20 -30.64
CA ILE A 381 -21.25 -1.63 -30.06
C ILE A 381 -20.14 -1.43 -31.11
N ASP A 382 -19.06 -0.77 -30.72
CA ASP A 382 -17.73 -1.18 -31.16
C ASP A 382 -16.78 -1.22 -29.96
N ALA A 383 -16.40 -2.45 -29.62
CA ALA A 383 -15.35 -2.76 -28.70
C ALA A 383 -14.05 -2.86 -29.50
N GLN A 384 -13.31 -1.77 -29.63
CA GLN A 384 -11.92 -1.79 -30.12
C GLN A 384 -11.16 -0.51 -29.74
N CYS A 385 -9.94 -0.71 -29.21
CA CYS A 385 -8.83 0.25 -28.99
C CYS A 385 -9.06 1.32 -27.91
N PHE A 386 -8.39 1.35 -26.74
CA PHE A 386 -6.94 1.20 -26.45
C PHE A 386 -6.04 1.91 -27.46
N TYR A 387 -5.53 3.08 -27.05
CA TYR A 387 -4.67 4.01 -27.78
C TYR A 387 -5.31 4.76 -28.97
N CYS A 388 -5.17 6.08 -28.92
CA CYS A 388 -5.45 7.04 -29.98
C CYS A 388 -6.93 7.30 -30.30
N SER A 389 -7.44 8.46 -29.88
CA SER A 389 -8.59 9.09 -30.54
C SER A 389 -8.43 10.60 -30.46
N THR A 390 -8.09 11.18 -31.62
CA THR A 390 -8.13 12.59 -31.95
C THR A 390 -9.42 13.23 -31.44
N MET A 391 -9.28 14.25 -30.58
CA MET A 391 -10.40 15.04 -30.09
C MET A 391 -10.86 16.00 -31.19
N SER A 392 -12.08 15.85 -31.67
CA SER A 392 -12.79 16.92 -32.38
C SER A 392 -13.51 17.79 -31.34
N ILE A 393 -13.04 19.02 -31.12
CA ILE A 393 -13.64 19.99 -30.20
C ILE A 393 -13.86 21.30 -30.96
N ALA A 394 -14.95 21.36 -31.72
CA ALA A 394 -15.49 22.64 -32.19
C ALA A 394 -16.70 23.00 -31.32
N LYS A 395 -16.46 23.75 -30.24
CA LYS A 395 -17.36 24.75 -29.60
C LYS A 395 -17.01 24.97 -28.11
N SER A 396 -16.08 25.89 -27.83
CA SER A 396 -16.20 26.71 -26.62
C SER A 396 -15.47 28.04 -26.82
N ARG A 397 -16.24 29.12 -27.01
CA ARG A 397 -15.74 30.48 -27.27
C ARG A 397 -15.06 31.14 -26.04
N HIS A 398 -15.06 30.47 -24.88
CA HIS A 398 -14.56 31.03 -23.61
C HIS A 398 -13.12 30.62 -23.27
N LEU A 399 -12.48 29.70 -24.02
CA LEU A 399 -11.09 29.30 -23.79
C LEU A 399 -10.06 30.31 -24.33
N ALA A 400 -10.42 31.05 -25.39
CA ALA A 400 -9.50 31.98 -26.05
C ALA A 400 -9.15 33.23 -25.22
N SER A 401 -10.01 33.64 -24.29
CA SER A 401 -9.79 34.83 -23.45
C SER A 401 -8.84 34.58 -22.28
N TYR A 402 -8.74 33.35 -21.78
CA TYR A 402 -7.91 33.01 -20.62
C TYR A 402 -6.45 32.67 -20.98
N PHE A 403 -6.18 32.05 -22.14
CA PHE A 403 -4.80 31.79 -22.59
C PHE A 403 -4.01 33.07 -22.94
N LYS A 404 -4.69 34.20 -23.13
CA LYS A 404 -4.08 35.51 -23.35
C LYS A 404 -3.41 36.09 -22.09
N VAL A 405 -3.74 35.58 -20.90
CA VAL A 405 -3.15 36.01 -19.62
C VAL A 405 -1.83 35.26 -19.33
N LEU A 406 -1.65 34.04 -19.86
CA LEU A 406 -0.44 33.23 -19.68
C LEU A 406 0.69 33.59 -20.66
N TYR A 407 0.40 34.39 -21.69
CA TYR A 407 1.37 34.90 -22.67
C TYR A 407 1.36 36.44 -22.68
N MET A 408 1.83 37.09 -21.61
CA MET A 408 2.36 38.45 -21.72
C MET A 408 3.87 38.38 -21.99
N PRO A 409 4.39 39.09 -23.01
CA PRO A 409 5.82 39.11 -23.27
C PRO A 409 6.55 39.83 -22.14
N ILE A 410 7.58 39.17 -21.59
CA ILE A 410 8.55 39.79 -20.70
C ILE A 410 9.27 40.88 -21.51
N PRO A 411 9.31 42.16 -21.09
CA PRO A 411 10.05 43.18 -21.82
C PRO A 411 11.54 42.84 -21.78
N SER A 412 12.15 42.69 -22.95
CA SER A 412 13.58 42.45 -23.10
C SER A 412 14.39 43.62 -22.52
N PRO A 413 15.51 43.37 -21.83
CA PRO A 413 16.33 44.45 -21.28
C PRO A 413 17.05 45.19 -22.42
N VAL A 414 16.86 46.51 -22.46
CA VAL A 414 17.64 47.41 -23.32
C VAL A 414 19.07 47.43 -22.80
N VAL A 415 20.00 46.95 -23.61
CA VAL A 415 21.45 47.05 -23.37
C VAL A 415 21.85 48.52 -23.52
N GLN A 416 22.23 49.16 -22.41
CA GLN A 416 22.97 50.44 -22.44
C GLN A 416 24.45 50.18 -22.17
N PRO A 417 25.37 50.84 -22.90
CA PRO A 417 26.80 50.67 -22.72
C PRO A 417 27.29 51.36 -21.44
N VAL A 418 28.24 50.68 -20.79
CA VAL A 418 28.88 51.04 -19.52
C VAL A 418 29.78 52.27 -19.65
N PRO A 419 29.77 53.20 -18.67
CA PRO A 419 30.95 53.96 -18.27
C PRO A 419 31.50 53.52 -16.90
N ALA A 420 32.81 53.63 -16.77
CA ALA A 420 33.66 53.17 -15.65
C ALA A 420 33.43 53.90 -14.31
N PRO A 421 33.98 53.41 -13.17
CA PRO A 421 33.53 53.72 -11.82
C PRO A 421 34.22 54.94 -11.20
N VAL A 422 33.50 55.70 -10.37
CA VAL A 422 34.07 56.66 -9.40
C VAL A 422 33.26 56.62 -8.09
N LEU A 423 33.99 56.87 -7.00
CA LEU A 423 33.78 56.62 -5.58
C LEU A 423 32.59 57.36 -4.90
N THR A 424 32.25 56.82 -3.72
CA THR A 424 31.37 57.26 -2.60
C THR A 424 31.63 58.71 -2.10
N PRO A 425 30.92 59.33 -1.10
CA PRO A 425 30.03 58.75 -0.07
C PRO A 425 28.82 59.60 0.44
N LEU A 426 28.09 59.01 1.40
CA LEU A 426 27.45 59.60 2.61
C LEU A 426 26.18 60.46 2.51
N GLY A 427 25.16 60.09 3.32
CA GLY A 427 24.18 61.02 3.86
C GLY A 427 22.81 60.42 4.18
N THR A 428 22.59 60.07 5.47
CA THR A 428 21.41 60.41 6.33
C THR A 428 20.04 60.68 5.69
N SER A 429 18.86 60.33 6.21
CA SER A 429 18.34 59.67 7.42
C SER A 429 16.83 60.03 7.46
N VAL A 430 15.98 59.17 8.07
CA VAL A 430 14.61 59.49 8.61
C VAL A 430 13.52 59.75 7.54
N GLY A 431 12.27 59.26 7.62
CA GLY A 431 11.53 58.47 8.60
C GLY A 431 10.02 58.69 8.41
N PHE A 432 9.23 57.84 9.07
CA PHE A 432 7.83 58.00 9.48
C PHE A 432 6.67 57.87 8.47
N ALA A 433 5.89 56.81 8.67
CA ALA A 433 4.43 56.77 8.51
C ALA A 433 3.74 57.68 9.55
N PRO A 434 2.44 58.02 9.42
CA PRO A 434 1.43 57.18 10.09
C PRO A 434 -0.03 57.19 9.53
N LEU A 435 -0.75 56.10 9.88
CA LEU A 435 -2.12 55.96 10.44
C LEU A 435 -3.40 56.48 9.74
N SER A 436 -4.40 55.60 9.81
CA SER A 436 -5.84 55.71 9.50
C SER A 436 -6.64 56.72 10.36
N PRO A 437 -7.96 56.88 10.11
CA PRO A 437 -8.91 56.45 11.15
C PRO A 437 -10.25 55.84 10.64
N VAL A 438 -11.01 55.38 11.65
CA VAL A 438 -12.24 54.56 11.72
C VAL A 438 -13.55 55.38 11.76
N ASN A 439 -14.67 54.79 11.29
CA ASN A 439 -16.06 54.85 11.84
C ASN A 439 -17.01 54.12 10.86
N GLY A 440 -17.99 53.24 11.16
CA GLY A 440 -18.69 52.85 12.39
C GLY A 440 -20.19 53.23 12.30
N LYS A 441 -21.12 52.25 12.06
CA LYS A 441 -22.54 52.20 12.53
C LYS A 441 -23.35 50.99 11.96
N THR A 442 -24.14 50.36 12.83
CA THR A 442 -25.21 49.34 12.65
C THR A 442 -26.34 49.69 13.67
N PRO A 443 -27.41 48.90 13.93
CA PRO A 443 -28.37 48.10 13.12
C PRO A 443 -29.87 48.34 13.53
N VAL A 444 -30.81 47.51 12.99
CA VAL A 444 -31.98 46.83 13.65
C VAL A 444 -33.37 47.02 12.98
N ASP A 445 -34.16 45.91 13.03
CA ASP A 445 -35.61 45.65 12.87
C ASP A 445 -36.11 45.00 11.56
N MET A 446 -37.00 43.99 11.51
CA MET A 446 -37.68 43.12 12.50
C MET A 446 -38.37 41.94 11.75
N MET A 447 -39.00 41.01 12.48
CA MET A 447 -39.51 39.67 12.11
C MET A 447 -40.74 39.59 11.17
N LEU A 448 -40.94 38.43 10.49
CA LEU A 448 -42.23 37.68 10.42
C LEU A 448 -42.09 36.30 9.71
N ALA A 449 -42.78 35.27 10.21
CA ALA A 449 -43.18 34.04 9.49
C ALA A 449 -44.69 34.12 9.21
N PRO A 450 -45.24 33.56 8.11
CA PRO A 450 -45.86 32.20 8.19
C PRO A 450 -45.99 31.37 6.87
N GLN A 451 -46.08 30.03 7.03
CA GLN A 451 -46.91 29.01 6.33
C GLN A 451 -46.85 28.76 4.79
N MET A 452 -47.07 27.47 4.43
CA MET A 452 -46.92 26.81 3.11
C MET A 452 -47.87 27.30 1.98
N PRO A 453 -47.49 27.01 0.71
CA PRO A 453 -48.42 26.30 -0.17
C PRO A 453 -47.80 25.15 -0.98
N ILE A 454 -48.45 23.98 -0.87
CA ILE A 454 -48.84 23.00 -1.91
C ILE A 454 -47.96 22.90 -3.17
N SER A 455 -47.44 21.69 -3.39
CA SER A 455 -46.73 21.21 -4.59
C SER A 455 -47.48 21.48 -5.91
N PRO A 456 -46.73 21.52 -7.03
CA PRO A 456 -47.11 20.67 -8.14
C PRO A 456 -45.96 19.74 -8.54
N SER A 457 -46.32 18.47 -8.63
CA SER A 457 -45.59 17.40 -9.29
C SER A 457 -45.35 17.74 -10.77
N VAL A 458 -44.09 17.84 -11.18
CA VAL A 458 -43.66 17.64 -12.57
C VAL A 458 -42.35 16.85 -12.54
N GLY A 459 -42.41 15.62 -13.05
CA GLY A 459 -41.26 14.75 -13.22
C GLY A 459 -40.33 15.26 -14.34
N VAL A 460 -39.14 14.64 -14.38
CA VAL A 460 -38.08 14.78 -15.41
C VAL A 460 -37.05 15.90 -15.14
N ALA A 461 -36.09 15.68 -14.22
CA ALA A 461 -34.76 16.36 -14.20
C ALA A 461 -33.73 15.81 -13.16
N VAL A 462 -33.86 14.60 -12.61
CA VAL A 462 -33.09 14.19 -11.39
C VAL A 462 -31.67 13.67 -11.67
N THR A 463 -31.31 13.38 -12.93
CA THR A 463 -29.99 12.77 -13.24
C THR A 463 -28.86 13.80 -13.43
N GLY A 464 -29.16 15.01 -13.93
CA GLY A 464 -28.13 16.02 -14.23
C GLY A 464 -27.48 16.67 -13.00
N GLN A 465 -28.23 16.86 -11.91
CA GLN A 465 -27.71 17.48 -10.68
C GLN A 465 -26.68 16.59 -9.97
N ASN A 466 -26.84 15.27 -10.02
CA ASN A 466 -25.88 14.33 -9.42
C ASN A 466 -24.54 14.32 -10.17
N THR A 467 -24.56 14.46 -11.50
CA THR A 467 -23.33 14.51 -12.32
C THR A 467 -22.49 15.73 -12.01
N ILE A 468 -23.13 16.90 -11.89
CA ILE A 468 -22.44 18.16 -11.56
C ILE A 468 -21.83 18.08 -10.16
N PHE A 469 -22.56 17.54 -9.18
CA PHE A 469 -22.04 17.31 -7.84
C PHE A 469 -20.77 16.43 -7.85
N PHE A 470 -20.80 15.29 -8.54
CA PHE A 470 -19.63 14.41 -8.63
C PHE A 470 -18.46 15.06 -9.37
N ALA A 471 -18.72 15.81 -10.45
CA ALA A 471 -17.68 16.52 -11.19
C ALA A 471 -16.99 17.58 -10.32
N VAL A 472 -17.74 18.37 -9.56
CA VAL A 472 -17.18 19.38 -8.64
C VAL A 472 -16.33 18.72 -7.55
N GLN A 473 -16.79 17.61 -6.96
CA GLN A 473 -16.00 16.89 -5.95
C GLN A 473 -14.73 16.26 -6.54
N ALA A 474 -14.81 15.72 -7.77
CA ALA A 474 -13.66 15.18 -8.47
C ALA A 474 -12.58 16.26 -8.71
N VAL A 475 -12.98 17.45 -9.19
CA VAL A 475 -12.08 18.60 -9.40
C VAL A 475 -11.35 18.94 -8.09
N LYS A 476 -12.07 19.12 -6.99
CA LYS A 476 -11.47 19.44 -5.68
C LYS A 476 -10.46 18.39 -5.21
N CYS A 477 -10.79 17.11 -5.39
CA CYS A 477 -9.92 16.02 -4.97
C CYS A 477 -8.67 15.89 -5.88
N PHE A 478 -8.81 16.06 -7.19
CA PHE A 478 -7.65 16.05 -8.10
C PHE A 478 -6.68 17.18 -7.80
N VAL A 479 -7.16 18.39 -7.46
CA VAL A 479 -6.29 19.49 -7.07
C VAL A 479 -5.43 19.12 -5.87
N LYS A 480 -6.03 18.53 -4.84
CA LYS A 480 -5.28 18.01 -3.68
C LYS A 480 -4.29 16.92 -4.08
N ALA A 481 -4.71 15.94 -4.90
CA ALA A 481 -3.82 14.89 -5.38
C ALA A 481 -2.61 15.46 -6.15
N ILE A 482 -2.83 16.36 -7.11
CA ILE A 482 -1.78 16.98 -7.93
C ILE A 482 -0.81 17.79 -7.08
N THR A 483 -1.31 18.54 -6.10
CA THR A 483 -0.46 19.33 -5.19
C THR A 483 0.42 18.46 -4.28
N LEU A 484 -0.05 17.26 -3.94
CA LEU A 484 0.64 16.33 -3.04
C LEU A 484 1.51 15.29 -3.78
N ALA A 485 1.44 15.21 -5.11
CA ALA A 485 2.21 14.25 -5.87
C ALA A 485 3.71 14.55 -5.84
N GLU A 486 4.54 13.56 -5.54
CA GLU A 486 6.02 13.67 -5.51
C GLU A 486 6.69 13.29 -6.85
N GLY A 487 5.91 12.82 -7.83
CA GLY A 487 6.40 12.32 -9.14
C GLY A 487 5.56 12.82 -10.32
N SER A 488 5.43 12.00 -11.37
CA SER A 488 4.61 12.37 -12.54
C SER A 488 3.14 12.59 -12.14
N ARG A 489 2.59 13.71 -12.62
CA ARG A 489 1.22 14.15 -12.38
C ARG A 489 0.33 13.93 -13.60
N LEU A 490 0.87 13.30 -14.65
CA LEU A 490 0.26 13.21 -15.97
C LEU A 490 -1.15 12.61 -15.93
N GLU A 491 -1.34 11.48 -15.26
CA GLU A 491 -2.65 10.81 -15.21
C GLU A 491 -3.72 11.71 -14.58
N ASP A 492 -3.44 12.28 -13.42
CA ASP A 492 -4.37 13.16 -12.70
C ASP A 492 -4.62 14.45 -13.47
N THR A 493 -3.60 14.99 -14.13
CA THR A 493 -3.70 16.17 -14.97
C THR A 493 -4.60 15.92 -16.18
N LEU A 494 -4.45 14.77 -16.86
CA LEU A 494 -5.29 14.41 -18.00
C LEU A 494 -6.74 14.17 -17.58
N ARG A 495 -6.99 13.55 -16.43
CA ARG A 495 -8.35 13.37 -15.88
C ARG A 495 -8.98 14.70 -15.49
N PHE A 496 -8.22 15.60 -14.88
CA PHE A 496 -8.64 16.96 -14.58
C PHE A 496 -9.02 17.74 -15.85
N LEU A 497 -8.18 17.69 -16.89
CA LEU A 497 -8.47 18.30 -18.20
C LEU A 497 -9.70 17.68 -18.85
N THR A 498 -9.89 16.37 -18.72
CA THR A 498 -11.07 15.69 -19.26
C THR A 498 -12.36 16.20 -18.59
N LEU A 499 -12.35 16.42 -17.28
CA LEU A 499 -13.48 17.04 -16.57
C LEU A 499 -13.71 18.47 -17.04
N TRP A 500 -12.65 19.24 -17.25
CA TRP A 500 -12.75 20.60 -17.77
C TRP A 500 -13.39 20.61 -19.16
N PHE A 501 -12.89 19.82 -20.10
CA PHE A 501 -13.42 19.82 -21.47
C PHE A 501 -14.83 19.27 -21.58
N LYS A 502 -15.23 18.29 -20.74
CA LYS A 502 -16.56 17.67 -20.82
C LYS A 502 -17.63 18.39 -20.00
N HIS A 503 -17.29 18.97 -18.87
CA HIS A 503 -18.26 19.55 -17.92
C HIS A 503 -18.01 21.04 -17.65
N GLY A 504 -17.05 21.66 -18.34
CA GLY A 504 -16.68 23.08 -18.17
C GLY A 504 -17.74 24.07 -18.64
N ASP A 505 -18.76 23.64 -19.38
CA ASP A 505 -19.90 24.47 -19.75
C ASP A 505 -20.83 24.77 -18.55
N HIS A 506 -20.74 23.98 -17.48
CA HIS A 506 -21.49 24.21 -16.25
C HIS A 506 -20.77 25.24 -15.35
N VAL A 507 -21.50 26.29 -14.96
CA VAL A 507 -20.98 27.39 -14.14
C VAL A 507 -20.33 26.89 -12.84
N GLU A 508 -20.95 25.94 -12.14
CA GLU A 508 -20.41 25.40 -10.88
C GLU A 508 -19.06 24.70 -11.03
N VAL A 509 -18.90 23.93 -12.12
CA VAL A 509 -17.65 23.21 -12.42
C VAL A 509 -16.58 24.20 -12.87
N PHE A 510 -16.96 25.14 -13.76
CA PHE A 510 -16.07 26.18 -14.26
C PHE A 510 -15.50 27.06 -13.13
N GLU A 511 -16.34 27.52 -12.21
CA GLU A 511 -15.92 28.33 -11.07
C GLU A 511 -14.94 27.59 -10.15
N ASN A 512 -15.20 26.31 -9.87
CA ASN A 512 -14.27 25.49 -9.08
C ASN A 512 -12.95 25.26 -9.82
N ILE A 513 -12.97 25.03 -11.13
CA ILE A 513 -11.75 24.91 -11.93
C ILE A 513 -10.98 26.24 -11.92
N ARG A 514 -11.65 27.38 -12.11
CA ARG A 514 -11.03 28.71 -12.10
C ARG A 514 -10.28 28.99 -10.80
N GLU A 515 -10.89 28.69 -9.66
CA GLU A 515 -10.23 28.84 -8.35
C GLU A 515 -9.08 27.83 -8.19
N SER A 516 -9.27 26.60 -8.69
CA SER A 516 -8.25 25.55 -8.65
C SER A 516 -6.98 25.93 -9.44
N LEU A 517 -7.13 26.58 -10.59
CA LEU A 517 -6.01 27.03 -11.42
C LEU A 517 -5.06 27.99 -10.69
N LYS A 518 -5.54 28.74 -9.69
CA LYS A 518 -4.71 29.65 -8.89
C LYS A 518 -3.79 28.91 -7.90
N ILE A 519 -4.18 27.69 -7.52
CA ILE A 519 -3.51 26.89 -6.47
C ILE A 519 -2.55 25.86 -7.09
N LEU A 520 -2.82 25.45 -8.34
CA LEU A 520 -2.06 24.39 -9.01
C LEU A 520 -0.65 24.85 -9.41
N PRO A 521 0.37 24.00 -9.22
CA PRO A 521 1.76 24.30 -9.61
C PRO A 521 1.88 24.44 -11.13
N VAL A 522 2.70 25.40 -11.59
CA VAL A 522 2.86 25.68 -13.03
C VAL A 522 3.51 24.50 -13.76
N GLU A 523 4.33 23.72 -13.04
CA GLU A 523 5.03 22.55 -13.54
C GLU A 523 4.08 21.46 -14.05
N MET A 524 2.85 21.38 -13.51
CA MET A 524 1.78 20.49 -13.97
C MET A 524 1.49 20.66 -15.47
N TRP A 525 1.51 21.90 -15.96
CA TRP A 525 1.18 22.22 -17.34
C TRP A 525 2.31 21.90 -18.32
N LEU A 526 3.54 21.74 -17.83
CA LEU A 526 4.69 21.41 -18.65
C LEU A 526 4.57 19.97 -19.20
N GLU A 527 4.08 19.03 -18.39
CA GLU A 527 3.88 17.63 -18.79
C GLU A 527 2.81 17.46 -19.87
N VAL A 528 1.85 18.39 -19.93
CA VAL A 528 0.65 18.27 -20.79
C VAL A 528 0.63 19.32 -21.91
N ARG A 529 1.76 20.02 -22.12
CA ARG A 529 1.92 21.04 -23.15
C ARG A 529 1.52 20.53 -24.53
N ILE A 530 1.85 19.28 -24.87
CA ILE A 530 1.50 18.68 -26.16
C ILE A 530 -0.02 18.47 -26.28
N SER A 531 -0.69 17.87 -25.29
CA SER A 531 -2.15 17.67 -25.33
C SER A 531 -2.94 18.99 -25.28
N LEU A 532 -2.41 20.00 -24.61
CA LEU A 532 -2.96 21.36 -24.65
C LEU A 532 -2.79 22.00 -26.02
N PHE A 533 -1.62 21.80 -26.66
CA PHE A 533 -1.36 22.33 -27.99
C PHE A 533 -2.26 21.67 -29.05
N PHE A 534 -2.47 20.36 -28.97
CA PHE A 534 -3.36 19.62 -29.89
C PHE A 534 -4.85 19.96 -29.71
N THR A 535 -5.28 20.38 -28.52
CA THR A 535 -6.66 20.87 -28.30
C THR A 535 -6.86 22.33 -28.74
N MET A 536 -5.78 23.05 -29.06
CA MET A 536 -5.80 24.44 -29.52
C MET A 536 -5.64 24.60 -31.04
N GLN A 537 -5.43 23.53 -31.81
CA GLN A 537 -5.48 23.62 -33.27
C GLN A 537 -6.96 23.61 -33.73
N PRO A 538 -7.38 24.63 -34.51
CA PRO A 538 -8.77 24.76 -34.96
C PRO A 538 -9.22 23.67 -35.94
#